data_AF-A0A447RAP2-F1
#
_entry.id   AF-A0A447RAP2-F1
#
_cell.length_a   1.000
_cell.length_b   1.000
_cell.length_c   1.000
_cell.angle_alpha   90.00
_cell.angle_beta   90.00
_cell.angle_gamma   90.00
#
_symmetry.space_group_name_H-M   'P 1'
#
loop_
_entity.id
_entity.type
_entity.pdbx_description
1 polymer ?
#
loop_
_entity_poly.entity_id
_entity_poly.type
_entity_poly.pdbx_seq_one_letter_code
_entity_poly.pdbx_strand_id
1 'polypeptide(L)'
;MIAIIHAINNAGMRELALRISSMLDFLPLYDADCLENGNLQFDTYNQPDWKHNLYNHYLALVYRYTDEAGKSYDCGTIIKTRSQSGSKEAEAISRRLLNYSPRLKKLEGRPCKVFVRTPGTGKATRLTQDQCLRALHNLRMESSQEKH
;
A
#
# COMPACT_ATOMS: atom_id res chain seq x y z
N MET A 1 -21.63 4.30 -11.37
CA MET A 1 -20.81 3.09 -11.12
C MET A 1 -21.60 1.91 -10.52
N ILE A 2 -22.88 2.08 -10.12
CA ILE A 2 -23.71 0.99 -9.55
C ILE A 2 -24.21 0.01 -10.64
N ALA A 3 -24.49 0.49 -11.86
CA ALA A 3 -25.06 -0.33 -12.93
C ALA A 3 -24.16 -1.47 -13.41
N ILE A 4 -22.84 -1.25 -13.50
CA ILE A 4 -21.88 -2.28 -13.93
C ILE A 4 -21.77 -3.39 -12.88
N ILE A 5 -21.69 -3.02 -11.59
CA ILE A 5 -21.60 -3.99 -10.50
C ILE A 5 -22.89 -4.82 -10.39
N HIS A 6 -24.06 -4.20 -10.57
CA HIS A 6 -25.33 -4.92 -10.59
C HIS A 6 -25.45 -5.88 -11.79
N ALA A 7 -25.04 -5.47 -12.99
CA ALA A 7 -25.03 -6.34 -14.16
C ALA A 7 -24.11 -7.56 -13.99
N ILE A 8 -22.91 -7.37 -13.41
CA ILE A 8 -21.95 -8.45 -13.15
C ILE A 8 -22.48 -9.40 -12.05
N ASN A 9 -23.12 -8.87 -11.00
CA ASN A 9 -23.73 -9.70 -9.95
C ASN A 9 -24.93 -10.51 -10.48
N ASN A 10 -25.77 -9.94 -11.35
CA ASN A 10 -26.90 -10.63 -11.97
C ASN A 10 -26.47 -11.75 -12.93
N ALA A 11 -25.27 -11.66 -13.53
CA ALA A 11 -24.72 -12.67 -14.43
C ALA A 11 -24.02 -13.85 -13.70
N GLY A 12 -24.15 -13.96 -12.37
CA GLY A 12 -23.48 -15.00 -11.58
C GLY A 12 -21.97 -14.80 -11.39
N MET A 13 -21.40 -13.68 -11.85
CA MET A 13 -19.96 -13.40 -11.84
C MET A 13 -19.51 -12.66 -10.56
N ARG A 14 -20.00 -13.10 -9.40
CA ARG A 14 -19.73 -12.45 -8.11
C ARG A 14 -18.23 -12.40 -7.77
N GLU A 15 -17.46 -13.42 -8.12
CA GLU A 15 -16.01 -13.43 -7.89
C GLU A 15 -15.29 -12.35 -8.71
N LEU A 16 -15.72 -12.14 -9.96
CA LEU A 16 -15.18 -11.09 -10.82
C LEU A 16 -15.53 -9.69 -10.30
N ALA A 17 -16.77 -9.50 -9.82
CA ALA A 17 -17.19 -8.25 -9.18
C ALA A 17 -16.33 -7.95 -7.94
N LEU A 18 -16.05 -8.95 -7.11
CA LEU A 18 -15.20 -8.81 -5.92
C LEU A 18 -13.75 -8.51 -6.30
N ARG A 19 -13.20 -9.17 -7.32
CA ARG A 19 -11.86 -8.87 -7.84
C ARG A 19 -11.76 -7.43 -8.38
N ILE A 20 -12.73 -6.99 -9.19
CA ILE A 20 -12.80 -5.62 -9.71
C ILE A 20 -12.95 -4.61 -8.56
N SER A 21 -13.83 -4.88 -7.60
CA SER A 21 -13.98 -4.02 -6.42
C SER A 21 -12.68 -3.93 -5.62
N SER A 22 -11.97 -5.05 -5.45
CA SER A 22 -10.70 -5.07 -4.73
C SER A 22 -9.61 -4.23 -5.41
N MET A 23 -9.63 -4.14 -6.73
CA MET A 23 -8.73 -3.27 -7.51
C MET A 23 -9.07 -1.78 -7.35
N LEU A 24 -10.27 -1.45 -6.90
CA LEU A 24 -10.77 -0.08 -6.68
C LEU A 24 -10.69 0.36 -5.21
N ASP A 25 -10.08 -0.44 -4.34
CA ASP A 25 -9.93 -0.13 -2.92
C ASP A 25 -8.74 0.80 -2.63
N PHE A 26 -7.79 0.87 -3.56
CA PHE A 26 -6.60 1.71 -3.44
C PHE A 26 -6.03 2.17 -4.78
N LEU A 27 -5.15 3.17 -4.72
CA LEU A 27 -4.39 3.72 -5.81
C LEU A 27 -2.90 3.67 -5.48
N PRO A 28 -2.11 2.78 -6.12
CA PRO A 28 -0.68 2.73 -5.89
C PRO A 28 0.00 3.99 -6.44
N LEU A 29 0.93 4.54 -5.67
CA LEU A 29 1.69 5.74 -6.04
C LEU A 29 3.19 5.47 -6.10
N TYR A 30 3.76 4.82 -5.08
CA TYR A 30 5.19 4.53 -5.02
C TYR A 30 5.42 3.17 -4.39
N ASP A 31 6.37 2.41 -4.92
CA ASP A 31 6.93 1.24 -4.22
C ASP A 31 8.41 1.48 -3.98
N ALA A 32 8.93 1.04 -2.85
CA ALA A 32 10.31 1.25 -2.48
C ALA A 32 10.95 0.01 -1.86
N ASP A 33 12.21 -0.25 -2.21
CA ASP A 33 13.11 -1.06 -1.43
C ASP A 33 13.91 -0.17 -0.48
N CYS A 34 13.94 -0.56 0.79
CA CYS A 34 14.64 0.18 1.84
C CYS A 34 16.08 -0.34 1.95
N LEU A 35 17.04 0.41 1.43
CA LEU A 35 18.44 0.02 1.37
C LEU A 35 19.10 0.09 2.75
N GLU A 36 20.19 -0.67 2.93
CA GLU A 36 20.95 -0.74 4.20
C GLU A 36 21.56 0.61 4.59
N ASN A 37 21.93 1.44 3.62
CA ASN A 37 22.46 2.78 3.82
C ASN A 37 21.38 3.81 4.23
N GLY A 38 20.15 3.38 4.50
CA GLY A 38 19.02 4.25 4.87
C GLY A 38 18.24 4.83 3.69
N ASN A 39 18.79 4.78 2.47
CA ASN A 39 18.12 5.33 1.29
C ASN A 39 16.94 4.45 0.83
N LEU A 40 16.02 5.07 0.10
CA LEU A 40 14.93 4.39 -0.58
C LEU A 40 15.24 4.33 -2.08
N GLN A 41 15.23 3.12 -2.65
CA GLN A 41 15.13 2.96 -4.10
C GLN A 41 13.66 2.75 -4.43
N PHE A 42 13.06 3.63 -5.23
CA PHE A 42 11.62 3.60 -5.46
C PHE A 42 11.25 3.68 -6.94
N ASP A 43 10.10 3.09 -7.25
CA ASP A 43 9.40 3.25 -8.51
C ASP A 43 8.15 4.11 -8.30
N THR A 44 7.77 4.85 -9.34
CA THR A 44 6.59 5.72 -9.32
C THR A 44 5.52 5.18 -10.26
N TYR A 45 4.28 5.15 -9.78
CA TYR A 45 3.10 4.90 -10.58
C TYR A 45 2.47 6.24 -10.97
N ASN A 46 2.62 6.61 -12.25
CA ASN A 46 1.98 7.81 -12.79
C ASN A 46 0.47 7.57 -12.96
N GLN A 47 -0.31 8.09 -12.02
CA GLN A 47 -1.76 7.98 -12.04
C GLN A 47 -2.38 9.28 -12.58
N PRO A 48 -3.43 9.21 -13.42
CA PRO A 48 -4.12 10.40 -13.88
C PRO A 48 -4.82 11.11 -12.71
N ASP A 49 -4.89 12.44 -12.76
CA ASP A 49 -5.37 13.27 -11.66
C ASP A 49 -6.78 12.91 -11.17
N TRP A 50 -7.68 12.53 -12.08
CA TRP A 50 -9.04 12.13 -11.72
C TRP A 50 -9.07 10.92 -10.78
N LYS A 51 -8.09 10.00 -10.86
CA LYS A 51 -8.00 8.86 -9.94
C LYS A 51 -7.56 9.29 -8.55
N HIS A 52 -6.70 10.30 -8.44
CA HIS A 52 -6.28 10.82 -7.13
C HIS A 52 -7.48 11.34 -6.34
N ASN A 53 -8.50 11.88 -7.01
CA ASN A 53 -9.70 12.44 -6.37
C ASN A 53 -10.69 11.38 -5.86
N LEU A 54 -10.49 10.10 -6.19
CA LEU A 54 -11.36 9.00 -5.72
C LEU A 54 -11.02 8.51 -4.31
N TYR A 55 -9.90 8.97 -3.75
CA TYR A 55 -9.30 8.48 -2.52
C TYR A 55 -8.83 9.64 -1.64
N ASN A 56 -9.15 9.56 -0.35
CA ASN A 56 -9.06 10.72 0.55
C ASN A 56 -7.89 10.60 1.52
N HIS A 57 -7.35 9.38 1.69
CA HIS A 57 -6.27 9.09 2.60
C HIS A 57 -5.06 8.59 1.84
N TYR A 58 -3.88 8.96 2.32
CA TYR A 58 -2.64 8.29 1.97
C TYR A 58 -2.37 7.20 3.02
N LEU A 59 -1.83 6.06 2.60
CA LEU A 59 -1.27 5.08 3.51
C LEU A 59 0.18 4.81 3.11
N ALA A 60 1.06 4.87 4.11
CA ALA A 60 2.41 4.35 4.03
C ALA A 60 2.44 2.96 4.68
N LEU A 61 3.03 2.01 3.98
CA LEU A 61 3.18 0.63 4.44
C LEU A 61 4.64 0.21 4.35
N VAL A 62 5.18 -0.37 5.41
CA VAL A 62 6.49 -1.03 5.43
C VAL A 62 6.31 -2.50 5.75
N TYR A 63 6.82 -3.35 4.88
CA TYR A 63 6.88 -4.80 5.04
C TYR A 63 8.30 -5.19 5.44
N ARG A 64 8.41 -5.83 6.59
CA ARG A 64 9.64 -6.45 7.08
C ARG A 64 9.60 -7.94 6.85
N TYR A 65 10.63 -8.48 6.22
CA TYR A 65 10.74 -9.90 5.92
C TYR A 65 12.18 -10.36 6.09
N THR A 66 12.34 -11.68 6.26
CA THR A 66 13.64 -12.33 6.35
C THR A 66 13.88 -13.12 5.08
N ASP A 67 15.09 -13.06 4.53
CA ASP A 67 15.50 -13.93 3.43
C ASP A 67 15.85 -15.34 3.91
N GLU A 68 16.22 -16.22 2.97
CA GLU A 68 16.62 -17.60 3.25
C GLU A 68 17.90 -17.69 4.10
N ALA A 69 18.73 -16.64 4.08
CA ALA A 69 19.96 -16.54 4.87
C ALA A 69 19.71 -15.98 6.29
N GLY A 70 18.47 -15.69 6.66
CA GLY A 70 18.14 -15.14 7.98
C GLY A 70 18.32 -13.63 8.11
N LYS A 71 18.60 -12.92 7.01
CA LYS A 71 18.81 -11.47 7.01
C LYS A 71 17.50 -10.72 6.82
N SER A 72 17.28 -9.68 7.63
CA SER A 72 16.06 -8.86 7.60
C SER A 72 16.17 -7.76 6.56
N TYR A 73 15.10 -7.57 5.80
CA TYR A 73 14.94 -6.49 4.83
C TYR A 73 13.60 -5.80 5.01
N ASP A 74 13.58 -4.53 4.62
CA ASP A 74 12.37 -3.74 4.56
C ASP A 74 12.09 -3.35 3.11
N CYS A 75 10.83 -3.40 2.71
CA CYS A 75 10.33 -2.75 1.51
C CYS A 75 9.02 -2.06 1.86
N GLY A 76 8.57 -1.13 1.04
CA GLY A 76 7.41 -0.33 1.38
C GLY A 76 6.66 0.18 0.16
N THR A 77 5.48 0.70 0.43
CA THR A 77 4.63 1.30 -0.60
C THR A 77 3.84 2.46 -0.04
N ILE A 78 3.55 3.41 -0.91
CA ILE A 78 2.64 4.51 -0.66
C ILE A 78 1.46 4.34 -1.60
N ILE A 79 0.26 4.32 -1.02
CA ILE A 79 -1.00 4.26 -1.75
C ILE A 79 -1.91 5.41 -1.34
N LYS A 80 -2.92 5.70 -2.16
CA LYS A 80 -4.15 6.33 -1.67
C LYS A 80 -5.24 5.30 -1.47
N THR A 81 -6.11 5.52 -0.50
CA THR A 81 -7.30 4.71 -0.26
C THR A 81 -8.41 5.56 0.39
N ARG A 82 -9.59 4.98 0.55
CA ARG A 82 -10.70 5.55 1.33
C ARG A 82 -10.60 5.23 2.82
N SER A 83 -9.66 4.37 3.20
CA SER A 83 -9.50 3.87 4.57
C SER A 83 -8.26 4.45 5.25
N GLN A 84 -8.34 4.70 6.55
CA GLN A 84 -7.20 5.11 7.37
C GLN A 84 -6.51 3.91 8.02
N SER A 85 -5.26 4.11 8.45
CA SER A 85 -4.49 3.12 9.21
C SER A 85 -5.24 2.65 10.46
N GLY A 86 -5.15 1.36 10.78
CA GLY A 86 -5.85 0.74 11.91
C GLY A 86 -7.28 0.26 11.61
N SER A 87 -7.82 0.55 10.42
CA SER A 87 -9.09 -0.03 9.97
C SER A 87 -8.91 -1.46 9.44
N LYS A 88 -9.97 -2.29 9.52
CA LYS A 88 -10.00 -3.65 8.94
C LYS A 88 -9.79 -3.62 7.43
N GLU A 89 -10.29 -2.58 6.78
CA GLU A 89 -10.14 -2.36 5.35
C GLU A 89 -8.67 -2.07 4.98
N ALA A 90 -7.98 -1.22 5.75
CA ALA A 90 -6.55 -0.98 5.53
C ALA A 90 -5.71 -2.25 5.71
N GLU A 91 -6.08 -3.10 6.67
CA GLU A 91 -5.45 -4.41 6.90
C GLU A 91 -5.71 -5.39 5.74
N ALA A 92 -6.93 -5.40 5.19
CA ALA A 92 -7.25 -6.20 4.01
C ALA A 92 -6.54 -5.69 2.74
N ILE A 93 -6.38 -4.37 2.61
CA ILE A 93 -5.62 -3.74 1.52
C ILE A 93 -4.14 -4.11 1.61
N SER A 94 -3.51 -4.06 2.80
CA SER A 94 -2.09 -4.38 2.95
C SER A 94 -1.76 -5.80 2.49
N ARG A 95 -2.61 -6.78 2.82
CA ARG A 95 -2.45 -8.16 2.33
C ARG A 95 -2.55 -8.26 0.81
N ARG A 96 -3.52 -7.57 0.19
CA ARG A 96 -3.75 -7.63 -1.26
C ARG A 96 -2.68 -6.89 -2.07
N LEU A 97 -2.03 -5.89 -1.49
CA LEU A 97 -0.94 -5.13 -2.13
C LEU A 97 0.25 -6.00 -2.52
N LEU A 98 0.53 -7.06 -1.76
CA LEU A 98 1.61 -8.00 -2.06
C LEU A 98 1.47 -8.63 -3.46
N ASN A 99 0.23 -8.86 -3.91
CA ASN A 99 -0.05 -9.47 -5.20
C ASN A 99 -0.08 -8.44 -6.35
N TYR A 100 -0.11 -7.14 -6.03
CA TYR A 100 -0.24 -6.06 -7.01
C TYR A 100 1.11 -5.46 -7.39
N SER A 101 1.98 -5.22 -6.42
CA SER A 101 3.29 -4.62 -6.68
C SER A 101 4.30 -5.66 -7.15
N PRO A 102 4.97 -5.47 -8.30
CA PRO A 102 6.06 -6.35 -8.73
C PRO A 102 7.19 -6.45 -7.68
N ARG A 103 7.49 -5.35 -6.97
CA ARG A 103 8.49 -5.34 -5.89
C ARG A 103 8.03 -6.09 -4.66
N LEU A 104 6.75 -6.00 -4.31
CA LEU A 104 6.21 -6.68 -3.12
C LEU A 104 5.86 -8.15 -3.40
N LYS A 105 5.68 -8.55 -4.66
CA LYS A 105 5.33 -9.92 -5.04
C LYS A 105 6.33 -10.97 -4.55
N LYS A 106 7.61 -10.58 -4.37
CA LYS A 106 8.62 -11.43 -3.74
C LYS A 106 8.28 -11.88 -2.31
N LEU A 107 7.31 -11.22 -1.67
CA LEU A 107 6.81 -11.54 -0.33
C LEU A 107 5.59 -12.46 -0.35
N GLU A 108 5.03 -12.77 -1.52
CA GLU A 108 3.90 -13.68 -1.63
C GLU A 108 4.25 -15.04 -1.01
N GLY A 109 3.45 -15.49 -0.05
CA GLY A 109 3.69 -16.73 0.71
C GLY A 109 4.80 -16.66 1.76
N ARG A 110 5.47 -15.53 1.95
CA ARG A 110 6.53 -15.36 2.96
C ARG A 110 5.99 -14.71 4.24
N PRO A 111 6.41 -15.17 5.42
CA PRO A 111 6.12 -14.45 6.66
C PRO A 111 6.70 -13.03 6.60
N CYS A 112 5.84 -12.03 6.77
CA CYS A 112 6.25 -10.64 6.86
C CYS A 112 5.47 -9.90 7.94
N LYS A 113 6.14 -8.99 8.65
CA LYS A 113 5.49 -8.04 9.57
C LYS A 113 5.17 -6.77 8.78
N VAL A 114 3.96 -6.25 8.94
CA VAL A 114 3.50 -5.05 8.23
C VAL A 114 3.28 -3.92 9.21
N PHE A 115 3.87 -2.78 8.92
CA PHE A 115 3.68 -1.53 9.65
C PHE A 115 2.91 -0.57 8.73
N VAL A 116 1.86 0.07 9.25
CA VAL A 116 0.97 0.91 8.46
C VAL A 116 0.74 2.24 9.18
N ARG A 117 0.81 3.34 8.43
CA ARG A 117 0.49 4.68 8.94
C ARG A 117 -0.25 5.50 7.90
N THR A 118 -1.12 6.39 8.35
CA THR A 118 -1.72 7.45 7.53
C THR A 118 -0.82 8.69 7.59
N PRO A 119 -0.12 9.09 6.51
CA PRO A 119 0.70 10.30 6.51
C PRO A 119 -0.13 11.59 6.50
N GLY A 120 0.35 12.62 7.20
CA GLY A 120 -0.27 13.96 7.22
C GLY A 120 -1.38 14.12 8.26
N THR A 121 -1.99 15.32 8.31
CA THR A 121 -2.97 15.73 9.33
C THR A 121 -4.43 15.44 8.97
N GLY A 122 -4.68 14.56 7.99
CA GLY A 122 -6.04 14.19 7.56
C GLY A 122 -6.76 15.24 6.71
N LYS A 123 -6.14 16.39 6.39
CA LYS A 123 -6.69 17.34 5.40
C LYS A 123 -6.40 16.84 3.99
N ALA A 124 -7.38 17.03 3.09
CA ALA A 124 -7.41 16.56 1.69
C ALA A 124 -6.35 17.21 0.75
N THR A 125 -5.19 17.59 1.27
CA THR A 125 -4.11 18.16 0.47
C THR A 125 -3.33 17.02 -0.19
N ARG A 126 -3.11 17.13 -1.52
CA ARG A 126 -2.26 16.19 -2.25
C ARG A 126 -0.84 16.28 -1.69
N LEU A 127 -0.33 15.17 -1.17
CA LEU A 127 1.06 15.08 -0.73
C LEU A 127 2.00 15.07 -1.94
N THR A 128 3.12 15.76 -1.82
CA THR A 128 4.21 15.69 -2.79
C THR A 128 4.94 14.36 -2.70
N GLN A 129 5.69 13.99 -3.74
CA GLN A 129 6.55 12.80 -3.72
C GLN A 129 7.48 12.78 -2.51
N ASP A 130 8.16 13.90 -2.22
CA ASP A 130 9.05 14.01 -1.07
C ASP A 130 8.33 13.80 0.25
N GLN A 131 7.12 14.33 0.41
CA GLN A 131 6.32 14.11 1.62
C GLN A 131 5.94 12.63 1.78
N CYS A 132 5.56 11.97 0.68
CA CYS A 132 5.26 10.54 0.67
C CYS A 132 6.49 9.69 1.04
N LEU A 133 7.63 9.91 0.40
CA LEU A 133 8.84 9.13 0.63
C LEU A 133 9.44 9.39 2.02
N ARG A 134 9.38 10.63 2.52
CA ARG A 134 9.77 10.95 3.91
C ARG A 134 8.87 10.24 4.92
N ALA A 135 7.56 10.18 4.67
CA ALA A 135 6.65 9.44 5.54
C ALA A 135 6.97 7.94 5.57
N LEU A 136 7.30 7.36 4.42
CA LEU A 136 7.71 5.95 4.34
C LEU A 136 9.01 5.69 5.08
N HIS A 137 10.01 6.56 4.88
CA HIS A 137 11.29 6.49 5.58
C HIS A 137 11.10 6.58 7.09
N ASN A 138 10.32 7.54 7.58
CA ASN A 138 10.07 7.71 9.01
C ASN A 138 9.38 6.49 9.61
N LEU A 139 8.38 5.93 8.93
CA LEU A 139 7.71 4.70 9.35
C LEU A 139 8.69 3.52 9.48
N ARG A 140 9.61 3.37 8.51
CA ARG A 140 10.68 2.36 8.57
C ARG A 140 11.55 2.55 9.82
N MET A 141 11.99 3.78 10.08
CA MET A 141 12.87 4.07 11.21
C MET A 141 12.21 3.77 12.55
N GLU A 142 10.96 4.17 12.74
CA GLU A 142 10.22 3.90 13.98
C GLU A 142 9.92 2.41 14.13
N SER A 143 9.56 1.71 13.05
CA SER A 143 9.36 0.25 13.08
C SER A 143 10.62 -0.54 13.42
N SER A 144 11.80 0.06 13.23
CA SER A 144 13.09 -0.51 13.64
C SER A 144 13.38 -0.30 15.13
N GLN A 145 12.75 0.70 15.74
CA GLN A 145 12.84 1.00 17.17
C GLN A 145 11.83 0.22 18.02
N GLU A 146 10.73 -0.27 17.43
CA GLU A 146 9.88 -1.31 18.02
C GLU A 146 10.62 -2.66 18.08
N LYS A 147 11.63 -2.74 18.94
CA LYS A 147 12.16 -3.99 19.48
C LYS A 147 11.61 -4.15 20.89
N HIS A 148 10.76 -5.16 21.06
CA HIS A 148 10.04 -5.60 22.28
C HIS A 148 8.67 -4.95 22.50
#